data_AF-A0A2W5C6N9-F1
#
_entry.id   AF-A0A2W5C6N9-F1
#
_cell.length_a   1.000
_cell.length_b   1.000
_cell.length_c   1.000
_cell.angle_alpha   90.00
_cell.angle_beta   90.00
_cell.angle_gamma   90.00
#
_symmetry.space_group_name_H-M   'P 1'
#
loop_
_entity.id
_entity.type
_entity.pdbx_description
1 polymer ?
#
loop_
_entity_poly.entity_id
_entity_poly.type
_entity_poly.pdbx_seq_one_letter_code
_entity_poly.pdbx_strand_id
1 'polypeptide(L)'
;MTHEAWTRALSDFAKIVEILDARGASFVSVTQAFNTTSSMGRLTLNVLLSFAQFEREVTGERIRDKIAASKKKGLWMGGPVPLGYEVKERKLVVNDTEAELVRHIYRRYLALGSVRELVDELDLDGHRTKVQHCTSGPHKGGCRFRRGTLYHMLSNRIYLGEIVHKGQAHPGEHQPILSEELWQTVQERLAERGPGAIANPRTPRRSLLAGIIYDGLGRAMTPSHASKGSRRYRYYVTRQPTSAAPAWRIPGHDIEQIVIERIRGFLLDENHIARLAALADPAQIEPAVAAAVKLADDPKLLMVAPQFGLQRVDVEEESLKIRIGEERLLQALGMAVADDRKNVITLATQIGKVRRGHEIKLVIQGAGWEAPVERDRDTRLATLVTEALELRDIILARPGEPLHQIAKQLGKCRKHIGQILPLAWLAPNILEAIAQGHHPAGLNRKRLLAIELPMRWDRQNIALGFE
;
A
#
# COMPACT_ATOMS: atom_id res chain seq x y z
N MET A 1 -35.98 17.41 -42.23
CA MET A 1 -36.36 16.32 -41.29
C MET A 1 -36.62 16.92 -39.92
N THR A 2 -37.67 16.46 -39.23
CA THR A 2 -38.00 16.81 -37.84
C THR A 2 -37.11 16.04 -36.87
N HIS A 3 -36.81 16.61 -35.68
CA HIS A 3 -36.06 15.92 -34.62
C HIS A 3 -36.71 14.58 -34.20
N GLU A 4 -38.04 14.52 -34.22
CA GLU A 4 -38.83 13.33 -33.83
C GLU A 4 -38.62 12.11 -34.73
N ALA A 5 -38.07 12.31 -35.95
CA ALA A 5 -37.78 11.21 -36.86
C ALA A 5 -36.57 10.36 -36.43
N TRP A 6 -35.74 10.85 -35.50
CA TRP A 6 -34.48 10.20 -35.11
C TRP A 6 -34.51 9.58 -33.71
N THR A 7 -35.12 10.25 -32.73
CA THR A 7 -35.25 9.70 -31.37
C THR A 7 -36.54 10.17 -30.70
N ARG A 8 -37.12 9.31 -29.86
CA ARG A 8 -38.28 9.65 -29.01
C ARG A 8 -37.88 10.28 -27.66
N ALA A 9 -36.58 10.34 -27.37
CA ALA A 9 -36.05 10.82 -26.10
C ALA A 9 -35.03 11.95 -26.33
N LEU A 10 -35.32 13.13 -25.77
CA LEU A 10 -34.48 14.34 -25.90
C LEU A 10 -33.03 14.10 -25.45
N SER A 11 -32.82 13.24 -24.44
CA SER A 11 -31.49 12.91 -23.92
C SER A 11 -30.63 12.06 -24.87
N ASP A 12 -31.25 11.32 -25.79
CA ASP A 12 -30.54 10.54 -26.80
C ASP A 12 -30.24 11.40 -28.03
N PHE A 13 -31.17 12.30 -28.40
CA PHE A 13 -30.88 13.33 -29.39
C PHE A 13 -29.68 14.19 -29.00
N ALA A 14 -29.62 14.64 -27.75
CA ALA A 14 -28.53 15.49 -27.27
C ALA A 14 -27.15 14.79 -27.41
N LYS A 15 -27.06 13.49 -27.07
CA LYS A 15 -25.84 12.69 -27.28
C LYS A 15 -25.47 12.55 -28.76
N ILE A 16 -26.46 12.36 -29.62
CA ILE A 16 -26.22 12.23 -31.08
C ILE A 16 -25.66 13.55 -31.62
N VAL A 17 -26.20 14.69 -31.20
CA VAL A 17 -25.67 16.00 -31.58
C VAL A 17 -24.25 16.20 -31.06
N GLU A 18 -23.95 15.88 -29.80
CA GLU A 18 -22.58 15.96 -29.26
C GLU A 18 -21.58 15.14 -30.09
N ILE A 19 -21.97 13.93 -30.52
CA ILE A 19 -21.14 13.07 -31.36
C ILE A 19 -20.93 13.69 -32.76
N LEU A 20 -21.96 14.33 -33.32
CA LEU A 20 -21.87 15.01 -34.62
C LEU A 20 -20.96 16.24 -34.54
N ASP A 21 -21.12 17.08 -33.51
CA ASP A 21 -20.31 18.29 -33.30
C ASP A 21 -18.84 17.95 -33.04
N ALA A 22 -18.56 16.91 -32.24
CA ALA A 22 -17.21 16.40 -32.02
C ALA A 22 -16.52 15.88 -33.29
N ARG A 23 -17.31 15.55 -34.33
CA ARG A 23 -16.81 15.15 -35.66
C ARG A 23 -16.87 16.28 -36.69
N GLY A 24 -17.20 17.51 -36.27
CA GLY A 24 -17.30 18.68 -37.14
C GLY A 24 -18.52 18.68 -38.06
N ALA A 25 -19.55 17.87 -37.77
CA ALA A 25 -20.77 17.80 -38.56
C ALA A 25 -21.88 18.67 -37.95
N SER A 26 -22.49 19.52 -38.77
CA SER A 26 -23.61 20.37 -38.35
C SER A 26 -24.96 19.66 -38.50
N PHE A 27 -25.85 19.83 -37.51
CA PHE A 27 -27.23 19.37 -37.58
C PHE A 27 -28.16 20.54 -37.94
N VAL A 28 -28.97 20.35 -38.98
CA VAL A 28 -29.96 21.33 -39.45
C VAL A 28 -31.33 20.67 -39.57
N SER A 29 -32.28 21.14 -38.77
CA SER A 29 -33.69 20.78 -38.92
C SER A 29 -34.34 21.67 -39.99
N VAL A 30 -35.11 21.06 -40.89
CA VAL A 30 -35.75 21.76 -42.03
C VAL A 30 -37.04 22.46 -41.59
N THR A 31 -37.70 21.93 -40.56
CA THR A 31 -39.03 22.35 -40.11
C THR A 31 -39.01 23.03 -38.74
N GLN A 32 -37.88 23.02 -38.04
CA GLN A 32 -37.70 23.64 -36.73
C GLN A 32 -36.48 24.55 -36.78
N ALA A 33 -36.44 25.60 -35.97
CA ALA A 33 -35.33 26.56 -35.90
C ALA A 33 -34.06 25.98 -35.20
N PHE A 34 -33.72 24.71 -35.45
CA PHE A 34 -32.53 24.06 -34.93
C PHE A 34 -31.44 24.04 -35.99
N ASN A 35 -30.49 24.95 -35.87
CA ASN A 35 -29.30 25.02 -36.71
C ASN A 35 -28.07 25.16 -35.82
N THR A 36 -27.23 24.13 -35.75
CA THR A 36 -25.99 24.17 -34.93
C THR A 36 -24.90 25.07 -35.52
N THR A 37 -25.15 25.68 -36.69
CA THR A 37 -24.26 26.63 -37.35
C THR A 37 -24.57 28.08 -36.94
N SER A 38 -25.78 28.39 -36.43
CA SER A 38 -26.14 29.75 -35.99
C SER A 38 -26.00 29.92 -34.48
N SER A 39 -25.64 31.12 -34.01
CA SER A 39 -25.48 31.42 -32.58
C SER A 39 -26.77 31.18 -31.79
N MET A 40 -27.93 31.52 -32.38
CA MET A 40 -29.24 31.28 -31.77
C MET A 40 -29.57 29.79 -31.70
N GLY A 41 -29.29 29.01 -32.76
CA GLY A 41 -29.55 27.57 -32.77
C GLY A 41 -28.63 26.79 -31.81
N ARG A 42 -27.36 27.23 -31.66
CA ARG A 42 -26.45 26.73 -30.61
C ARG A 42 -26.96 27.03 -29.21
N LEU A 43 -27.48 28.23 -28.97
CA LEU A 43 -28.06 28.61 -27.67
C LEU A 43 -29.25 27.72 -27.32
N THR A 44 -30.22 27.56 -28.24
CA THR A 44 -31.39 26.72 -28.00
C THR A 44 -30.99 25.26 -27.76
N LEU A 45 -29.97 24.75 -28.46
CA LEU A 45 -29.47 23.40 -28.25
C LEU A 45 -28.84 23.21 -26.86
N ASN A 46 -28.02 24.15 -26.41
CA ASN A 46 -27.42 24.12 -25.08
C ASN A 46 -28.48 24.19 -23.97
N VAL A 47 -29.57 24.93 -24.20
CA VAL A 47 -30.72 24.96 -23.28
C VAL A 47 -31.42 23.58 -23.25
N LEU A 48 -31.66 22.96 -24.40
CA LEU A 48 -32.26 21.62 -24.46
C LEU A 48 -31.38 20.54 -23.82
N LEU A 49 -30.06 20.61 -24.02
CA LEU A 49 -29.11 19.72 -23.36
C LEU A 49 -29.15 19.90 -21.83
N SER A 50 -29.18 21.14 -21.35
CA SER A 50 -29.34 21.45 -19.92
C SER A 50 -30.63 20.84 -19.34
N PHE A 51 -31.74 20.92 -20.07
CA PHE A 51 -33.00 20.28 -19.65
C PHE A 51 -32.92 18.76 -19.65
N ALA A 52 -32.32 18.14 -20.67
CA ALA A 52 -32.17 16.70 -20.73
C ALA A 52 -31.25 16.16 -19.61
N GLN A 53 -30.22 16.93 -19.25
CA GLN A 53 -29.37 16.63 -18.10
C GLN A 53 -30.15 16.77 -16.79
N PHE A 54 -30.88 17.87 -16.62
CA PHE A 54 -31.72 18.11 -15.44
C PHE A 54 -32.76 16.99 -15.25
N GLU A 55 -33.48 16.58 -16.30
CA GLU A 55 -34.44 15.47 -16.22
C GLU A 55 -33.79 14.14 -15.82
N ARG A 56 -32.58 13.84 -16.33
CA ARG A 56 -31.84 12.63 -15.94
C ARG A 56 -31.44 12.68 -14.47
N GLU A 57 -31.00 13.82 -13.99
CA GLU A 57 -30.62 14.02 -12.59
C GLU A 57 -31.84 13.86 -11.66
N VAL A 58 -32.96 14.54 -11.97
CA VAL A 58 -34.22 14.45 -11.22
C VAL A 58 -34.80 13.03 -11.25
N THR A 59 -34.75 12.35 -12.40
CA THR A 59 -35.19 10.95 -12.49
C THR A 59 -34.31 10.03 -11.65
N GLY A 60 -32.99 10.25 -11.68
CA GLY A 60 -32.03 9.52 -10.85
C GLY A 60 -32.23 9.75 -9.36
N GLU A 61 -32.56 10.98 -8.94
CA GLU A 61 -32.97 11.31 -7.56
C GLU A 61 -34.24 10.55 -7.17
N ARG A 62 -35.29 10.65 -7.99
CA ARG A 62 -36.57 9.99 -7.71
C ARG A 62 -36.45 8.46 -7.63
N ILE A 63 -35.61 7.85 -8.47
CA ILE A 63 -35.34 6.40 -8.40
C ILE A 63 -34.61 6.06 -7.09
N ARG A 64 -33.61 6.86 -6.70
CA ARG A 64 -32.89 6.66 -5.43
C ARG A 64 -33.84 6.77 -4.23
N ASP A 65 -34.74 7.74 -4.23
CA ASP A 65 -35.73 7.92 -3.16
C ASP A 65 -36.72 6.76 -3.10
N LYS A 66 -37.20 6.28 -4.26
CA LYS A 66 -38.04 5.08 -4.32
C LYS A 66 -37.31 3.84 -3.80
N ILE A 67 -36.03 3.68 -4.11
CA ILE A 67 -35.20 2.57 -3.60
C ILE A 67 -35.04 2.69 -2.09
N ALA A 68 -34.72 3.89 -1.58
CA ALA A 68 -34.58 4.13 -0.15
C ALA A 68 -35.89 3.85 0.60
N ALA A 69 -37.02 4.35 0.10
CA ALA A 69 -38.34 4.11 0.66
C ALA A 69 -38.73 2.62 0.62
N SER A 70 -38.41 1.91 -0.46
CA SER A 70 -38.71 0.47 -0.59
C SER A 70 -37.84 -0.37 0.34
N LYS A 71 -36.55 -0.05 0.48
CA LYS A 71 -35.66 -0.71 1.46
C LYS A 71 -36.07 -0.43 2.89
N LYS A 72 -36.55 0.78 3.20
CA LYS A 72 -37.11 1.12 4.51
C LYS A 72 -38.37 0.32 4.84
N LYS A 73 -39.15 -0.07 3.82
CA LYS A 73 -40.28 -0.99 3.95
C LYS A 73 -39.87 -2.47 4.02
N GLY A 74 -38.57 -2.77 3.98
CA GLY A 74 -38.08 -4.15 4.07
C GLY A 74 -38.09 -4.94 2.76
N LEU A 75 -38.32 -4.30 1.60
CA LEU A 75 -38.32 -4.98 0.31
C LEU A 75 -36.91 -5.17 -0.27
N TRP A 76 -36.71 -6.31 -0.94
CA TRP A 76 -35.48 -6.57 -1.68
C TRP A 76 -35.48 -5.82 -3.02
N MET A 77 -34.52 -4.90 -3.19
CA MET A 77 -34.41 -4.02 -4.35
C MET A 77 -33.38 -4.48 -5.40
N GLY A 78 -32.98 -5.75 -5.36
CA GLY A 78 -32.07 -6.38 -6.33
C GLY A 78 -30.60 -6.33 -5.94
N GLY A 79 -29.75 -6.89 -6.82
CA GLY A 79 -28.34 -7.16 -6.58
C GLY A 79 -28.05 -8.67 -6.49
N PRO A 80 -26.79 -9.06 -6.22
CA PRO A 80 -26.43 -10.46 -5.99
C PRO A 80 -27.22 -11.02 -4.81
N VAL A 81 -27.82 -12.19 -4.98
CA VAL A 81 -28.62 -12.85 -3.93
C VAL A 81 -27.65 -13.41 -2.87
N PRO A 82 -27.85 -13.10 -1.57
CA PRO A 82 -27.02 -13.67 -0.53
C PRO A 82 -27.15 -15.20 -0.48
N LEU A 83 -26.06 -15.88 -0.09
CA LEU A 83 -26.08 -17.33 0.18
C LEU A 83 -27.12 -17.63 1.25
N GLY A 84 -27.92 -18.68 1.12
CA GLY A 84 -28.97 -19.01 2.08
C GLY A 84 -30.36 -18.49 1.70
N TYR A 85 -30.44 -17.64 0.68
CA TYR A 85 -31.69 -17.06 0.22
C TYR A 85 -31.90 -17.25 -1.29
N GLU A 86 -33.17 -17.22 -1.69
CA GLU A 86 -33.65 -17.14 -3.05
C GLU A 86 -34.60 -15.97 -3.21
N VAL A 87 -34.68 -15.40 -4.42
CA VAL A 87 -35.62 -14.30 -4.69
C VAL A 87 -36.89 -14.87 -5.29
N LYS A 88 -38.01 -14.71 -4.58
CA LYS A 88 -39.37 -14.98 -5.08
C LYS A 88 -40.20 -13.71 -4.94
N GLU A 89 -40.80 -13.23 -6.02
CA GLU A 89 -41.66 -12.04 -6.02
C GLU A 89 -41.05 -10.79 -5.35
N ARG A 90 -39.75 -10.55 -5.58
CA ARG A 90 -38.96 -9.44 -4.97
C ARG A 90 -38.82 -9.55 -3.44
N LYS A 91 -39.02 -10.73 -2.87
CA LYS A 91 -38.73 -11.05 -1.47
C LYS A 91 -37.64 -12.11 -1.39
N LEU A 92 -36.84 -12.04 -0.33
CA LEU A 92 -35.87 -13.09 -0.03
C LEU A 92 -36.58 -14.19 0.76
N VAL A 93 -36.54 -15.40 0.24
CA VAL A 93 -37.09 -16.60 0.87
C VAL A 93 -35.91 -17.50 1.24
N VAL A 94 -35.97 -18.10 2.42
CA VAL A 94 -34.90 -18.99 2.91
C VAL A 94 -34.83 -20.24 2.03
N ASN A 95 -33.61 -20.60 1.62
CA ASN A 95 -33.31 -21.92 1.08
C ASN A 95 -32.63 -22.72 2.20
N ASP A 96 -33.31 -23.74 2.73
CA ASP A 96 -32.86 -24.45 3.93
C ASP A 96 -31.48 -25.09 3.80
N THR A 97 -31.14 -25.61 2.62
CA THR A 97 -29.83 -26.26 2.38
C THR A 97 -28.71 -25.23 2.43
N GLU A 98 -28.87 -24.12 1.72
CA GLU A 98 -27.88 -23.05 1.76
C GLU A 98 -27.86 -22.33 3.12
N ALA A 99 -29.00 -22.21 3.79
CA ALA A 99 -29.11 -21.58 5.10
C ALA A 99 -28.36 -22.39 6.17
N GLU A 100 -28.39 -23.71 6.10
CA GLU A 100 -27.57 -24.52 7.01
C GLU A 100 -26.07 -24.35 6.75
N LEU A 101 -25.65 -24.20 5.49
CA LEU A 101 -24.27 -23.85 5.17
C LEU A 101 -23.89 -22.48 5.78
N VAL A 102 -24.77 -21.49 5.72
CA VAL A 102 -24.54 -20.19 6.39
C VAL A 102 -24.34 -20.38 7.89
N ARG A 103 -25.24 -21.11 8.57
CA ARG A 103 -25.10 -21.38 10.02
C ARG A 103 -23.82 -22.13 10.34
N HIS A 104 -23.48 -23.13 9.53
CA HIS A 104 -22.24 -23.90 9.65
C HIS A 104 -21.01 -22.98 9.56
N ILE A 105 -20.93 -22.10 8.56
CA ILE A 105 -19.82 -21.15 8.40
C ILE A 105 -19.65 -20.26 9.64
N TYR A 106 -20.75 -19.75 10.21
CA TYR A 106 -20.71 -18.92 11.43
C TYR A 106 -20.22 -19.73 12.65
N ARG A 107 -20.71 -20.95 12.85
CA ARG A 107 -20.27 -21.83 13.94
C ARG A 107 -18.79 -22.21 13.79
N ARG A 108 -18.33 -22.55 12.58
CA ARG A 108 -16.93 -22.88 12.31
C ARG A 108 -15.99 -21.68 12.50
N TYR A 109 -16.43 -20.49 12.12
CA TYR A 109 -15.67 -19.27 12.44
C TYR A 109 -15.45 -19.11 13.95
N LEU A 110 -16.47 -19.35 14.77
CA LEU A 110 -16.34 -19.32 16.23
C LEU A 110 -15.48 -20.47 16.78
N ALA A 111 -15.47 -21.64 16.15
CA ALA A 111 -14.56 -22.72 16.55
C ALA A 111 -13.09 -22.38 16.25
N LEU A 112 -12.79 -21.96 15.01
CA LEU A 112 -11.42 -21.70 14.54
C LEU A 112 -10.85 -20.37 15.05
N GLY A 113 -11.68 -19.32 15.05
CA GLY A 113 -11.26 -17.95 15.36
C GLY A 113 -10.37 -17.28 14.31
N SER A 114 -10.20 -17.89 13.14
CA SER A 114 -9.39 -17.36 12.05
C SER A 114 -10.15 -17.48 10.74
N VAL A 115 -10.41 -16.34 10.08
CA VAL A 115 -11.01 -16.33 8.74
C VAL A 115 -10.10 -17.02 7.72
N ARG A 116 -8.78 -17.06 7.96
CA ARG A 116 -7.85 -17.77 7.06
C ARG A 116 -8.06 -19.29 7.16
N GLU A 117 -8.06 -19.83 8.37
CA GLU A 117 -8.29 -21.26 8.58
C GLU A 117 -9.67 -21.66 8.09
N LEU A 118 -10.67 -20.77 8.26
CA LEU A 118 -12.01 -20.99 7.71
C LEU A 118 -12.02 -21.05 6.17
N VAL A 119 -11.23 -20.23 5.47
CA VAL A 119 -11.11 -20.36 4.01
C VAL A 119 -10.53 -21.72 3.64
N ASP A 120 -9.46 -22.13 4.33
CA ASP A 120 -8.74 -23.37 4.03
C ASP A 120 -9.63 -24.59 4.29
N GLU A 121 -10.38 -24.60 5.40
CA GLU A 121 -11.36 -25.64 5.74
C GLU A 121 -12.51 -25.72 4.72
N LEU A 122 -13.14 -24.58 4.40
CA LEU A 122 -14.23 -24.54 3.42
C LEU A 122 -13.77 -24.97 2.01
N ASP A 123 -12.51 -24.71 1.64
CA ASP A 123 -11.98 -25.15 0.34
C ASP A 123 -11.77 -26.67 0.31
N LEU A 124 -11.24 -27.25 1.40
CA LEU A 124 -11.06 -28.69 1.60
C LEU A 124 -12.39 -29.45 1.59
N ASP A 125 -13.41 -28.91 2.27
CA ASP A 125 -14.76 -29.48 2.33
C ASP A 125 -15.56 -29.27 1.03
N GLY A 126 -14.97 -28.62 0.03
CA GLY A 126 -15.58 -28.43 -1.28
C GLY A 126 -16.67 -27.36 -1.32
N HIS A 127 -16.83 -26.55 -0.27
CA HIS A 127 -17.80 -25.47 -0.24
C HIS A 127 -17.40 -24.32 -1.18
N ARG A 128 -18.38 -23.81 -1.93
CA ARG A 128 -18.18 -22.75 -2.95
C ARG A 128 -19.19 -21.62 -2.77
N THR A 129 -18.87 -20.47 -3.35
CA THR A 129 -19.77 -19.30 -3.33
C THR A 129 -21.04 -19.55 -4.14
N LYS A 130 -22.16 -18.96 -3.75
CA LYS A 130 -23.44 -19.06 -4.48
C LYS A 130 -23.27 -18.64 -5.95
N VAL A 131 -23.77 -19.46 -6.86
CA VAL A 131 -23.83 -19.14 -8.30
C VAL A 131 -24.97 -18.15 -8.54
N GLN A 132 -24.65 -17.03 -9.17
CA GLN A 132 -25.57 -15.98 -9.56
C GLN A 132 -25.97 -16.19 -11.02
N HIS A 133 -27.24 -16.49 -11.24
CA HIS A 133 -27.81 -16.62 -12.57
C HIS A 133 -28.15 -15.22 -13.11
N CYS A 134 -27.27 -14.68 -13.95
CA CYS A 134 -27.50 -13.42 -14.66
C CYS A 134 -28.34 -13.66 -15.93
N THR A 135 -29.27 -12.76 -16.23
CA THR A 135 -30.08 -12.77 -17.46
C THR A 135 -29.23 -12.54 -18.72
N SER A 136 -28.08 -11.89 -18.60
CA SER A 136 -27.09 -11.73 -19.67
C SER A 136 -25.66 -11.73 -19.11
N GLY A 137 -24.73 -12.40 -19.82
CA GLY A 137 -23.32 -12.53 -19.45
C GLY A 137 -22.97 -13.83 -18.69
N PRO A 138 -21.67 -14.08 -18.43
CA PRO A 138 -21.23 -15.28 -17.73
C PRO A 138 -21.74 -15.30 -16.28
N HIS A 139 -22.19 -16.47 -15.82
CA HIS A 139 -22.58 -16.68 -14.43
C HIS A 139 -21.43 -16.31 -13.48
N LYS A 140 -21.76 -15.64 -12.37
CA LYS A 140 -20.79 -15.24 -11.35
C LYS A 140 -20.98 -16.08 -10.10
N GLY A 141 -19.93 -16.65 -9.53
CA GLY A 141 -20.03 -17.51 -8.34
C GLY A 141 -19.55 -18.93 -8.63
N GLY A 142 -19.72 -19.86 -7.69
CA GLY A 142 -19.15 -21.21 -7.77
C GLY A 142 -17.64 -21.25 -7.52
N CYS A 143 -17.06 -20.15 -7.04
CA CYS A 143 -15.63 -20.04 -6.77
C CYS A 143 -15.31 -20.43 -5.32
N ARG A 144 -14.04 -20.72 -5.03
CA ARG A 144 -13.59 -20.84 -3.63
C ARG A 144 -13.90 -19.58 -2.83
N PHE A 145 -14.21 -19.74 -1.55
CA PHE A 145 -14.34 -18.61 -0.65
C PHE A 145 -13.02 -17.85 -0.54
N ARG A 146 -13.10 -16.52 -0.51
CA ARG A 146 -11.96 -15.64 -0.27
C ARG A 146 -12.18 -14.92 1.05
N ARG A 147 -11.09 -14.52 1.70
CA ARG A 147 -11.13 -13.77 2.97
C ARG A 147 -12.10 -12.58 2.92
N GLY A 148 -12.02 -11.76 1.87
CA GLY A 148 -12.91 -10.60 1.72
C GLY A 148 -14.39 -10.97 1.62
N THR A 149 -14.71 -12.06 0.92
CA THR A 149 -16.08 -12.59 0.81
C THR A 149 -16.59 -13.06 2.17
N LEU A 150 -15.76 -13.77 2.95
CA LEU A 150 -16.15 -14.23 4.28
C LEU A 150 -16.28 -13.09 5.28
N TYR A 151 -15.38 -12.10 5.28
CA TYR A 151 -15.55 -10.91 6.12
C TYR A 151 -16.84 -10.15 5.79
N HIS A 152 -17.13 -9.98 4.50
CA HIS A 152 -18.38 -9.35 4.10
C HIS A 152 -19.60 -10.16 4.55
N MET A 153 -19.55 -11.49 4.39
CA MET A 153 -20.62 -12.38 4.83
C MET A 153 -20.83 -12.32 6.34
N LEU A 154 -19.77 -12.49 7.14
CA LEU A 154 -19.82 -12.54 8.61
C LEU A 154 -20.36 -11.24 9.22
N SER A 155 -20.12 -10.09 8.59
CA SER A 155 -20.64 -8.78 9.03
C SER A 155 -21.98 -8.40 8.38
N ASN A 156 -22.56 -9.24 7.52
CA ASN A 156 -23.79 -8.90 6.81
C ASN A 156 -25.01 -9.07 7.73
N ARG A 157 -25.72 -7.97 7.97
CA ARG A 157 -26.95 -7.93 8.79
C ARG A 157 -28.16 -8.57 8.10
N ILE A 158 -28.05 -8.90 6.81
CA ILE A 158 -29.14 -9.58 6.09
C ILE A 158 -29.54 -10.91 6.73
N TYR A 159 -28.59 -11.61 7.36
CA TYR A 159 -28.83 -12.88 8.03
C TYR A 159 -29.64 -12.74 9.33
N LEU A 160 -29.76 -11.52 9.87
CA LEU A 160 -30.64 -11.17 11.00
C LEU A 160 -32.04 -10.73 10.56
N GLY A 161 -32.38 -10.86 9.27
CA GLY A 161 -33.69 -10.40 8.79
C GLY A 161 -33.73 -8.89 8.52
N GLU A 162 -32.58 -8.22 8.37
CA GLU A 162 -32.53 -6.76 8.18
C GLU A 162 -32.03 -6.36 6.78
N ILE A 163 -32.43 -5.19 6.31
CA ILE A 163 -31.94 -4.58 5.07
C ILE A 163 -31.18 -3.29 5.41
N VAL A 164 -29.91 -3.23 5.00
CA VAL A 164 -29.06 -2.05 5.23
C VAL A 164 -29.09 -1.10 4.02
N HIS A 165 -29.30 0.18 4.29
CA HIS A 165 -29.17 1.25 3.31
C HIS A 165 -28.39 2.44 3.89
N LYS A 166 -27.29 2.83 3.24
CA LYS A 166 -26.41 3.94 3.67
C LYS A 166 -26.03 3.89 5.17
N GLY A 167 -25.78 2.68 5.68
CA GLY A 167 -25.38 2.45 7.07
C GLY A 167 -26.54 2.33 8.06
N GLN A 168 -27.78 2.62 7.66
CA GLN A 168 -28.97 2.40 8.49
C GLN A 168 -29.56 1.02 8.22
N ALA A 169 -29.88 0.28 9.27
CA ALA A 169 -30.54 -1.01 9.19
C ALA A 169 -32.06 -0.84 9.38
N HIS A 170 -32.84 -1.54 8.56
CA HIS A 170 -34.30 -1.58 8.66
C HIS A 170 -34.76 -3.05 8.73
N PRO A 171 -35.88 -3.35 9.43
CA PRO A 171 -36.48 -4.68 9.38
C PRO A 171 -36.81 -5.06 7.93
N GLY A 172 -36.32 -6.22 7.50
CA GLY A 172 -36.62 -6.83 6.21
C GLY A 172 -37.90 -7.67 6.28
N GLU A 173 -38.51 -7.92 5.12
CA GLU A 173 -39.65 -8.85 5.03
C GLU A 173 -39.22 -10.33 5.01
N HIS A 174 -37.92 -10.60 4.99
CA HIS A 174 -37.38 -11.95 4.91
C HIS A 174 -37.07 -12.54 6.28
N GLN A 175 -37.19 -13.86 6.38
CA GLN A 175 -36.93 -14.56 7.64
C GLN A 175 -35.41 -14.56 7.97
N PRO A 176 -35.01 -14.33 9.22
CA PRO A 176 -33.62 -14.46 9.64
C PRO A 176 -33.12 -15.89 9.51
N ILE A 177 -31.85 -16.05 9.11
CA ILE A 177 -31.16 -17.36 9.10
C ILE A 177 -30.41 -17.60 10.43
N LEU A 178 -29.91 -16.53 11.05
CA LEU A 178 -29.12 -16.56 12.28
C LEU A 178 -29.91 -15.98 13.44
N SER A 179 -29.62 -16.46 14.64
CA SER A 179 -30.07 -15.82 15.87
C SER A 179 -29.22 -14.59 16.18
N GLU A 180 -29.79 -13.66 16.94
CA GLU A 180 -29.11 -12.42 17.34
C GLU A 180 -27.87 -12.73 18.19
N GLU A 181 -27.97 -13.73 19.08
CA GLU A 181 -26.87 -14.12 19.96
C GLU A 181 -25.67 -14.63 19.16
N LEU A 182 -25.91 -15.54 18.20
CA LEU A 182 -24.83 -16.11 17.38
C LEU A 182 -24.12 -15.03 16.57
N TRP A 183 -24.88 -14.08 16.01
CA TRP A 183 -24.33 -12.99 15.22
C TRP A 183 -23.50 -12.03 16.08
N GLN A 184 -24.01 -11.69 17.27
CA GLN A 184 -23.33 -10.81 18.21
C GLN A 184 -22.00 -11.40 18.68
N THR A 185 -21.96 -12.68 19.07
CA THR A 185 -20.71 -13.36 19.46
C THR A 185 -19.67 -13.35 18.33
N VAL A 186 -20.11 -13.48 17.07
CA VAL A 186 -19.22 -13.36 15.90
C VAL A 186 -18.66 -11.95 15.74
N GLN A 187 -19.49 -10.92 15.94
CA GLN A 187 -19.02 -9.53 15.84
C GLN A 187 -18.04 -9.17 16.95
N GLU A 188 -18.29 -9.61 18.18
CA GLU A 188 -17.37 -9.43 19.31
C GLU A 188 -15.99 -10.03 18.98
N ARG A 189 -15.98 -11.28 18.51
CA ARG A 189 -14.73 -11.96 18.10
C ARG A 189 -14.03 -11.29 16.91
N LEU A 190 -14.79 -10.71 15.98
CA LEU A 190 -14.22 -9.91 14.88
C LEU A 190 -13.60 -8.61 15.38
N ALA A 191 -14.24 -7.94 16.34
CA ALA A 191 -13.78 -6.68 16.94
C ALA A 191 -12.50 -6.88 17.78
N GLU A 192 -12.44 -7.94 18.57
CA GLU A 192 -11.24 -8.35 19.34
C GLU A 192 -10.00 -8.56 18.49
N ARG A 193 -10.16 -8.85 17.19
CA ARG A 193 -9.06 -9.06 16.24
C ARG A 193 -8.96 -7.96 15.19
N GLY A 194 -9.64 -6.84 15.41
CA GLY A 194 -9.61 -5.67 14.54
C GLY A 194 -8.23 -5.00 14.46
N PRO A 195 -8.01 -4.10 13.48
CA PRO A 195 -6.76 -3.37 13.35
C PRO A 195 -6.56 -2.43 14.56
N GLY A 196 -5.82 -2.90 15.57
CA GLY A 196 -5.63 -2.21 16.85
C GLY A 196 -5.54 -3.16 18.05
N ALA A 197 -6.01 -4.39 17.91
CA ALA A 197 -5.80 -5.43 18.92
C ALA A 197 -4.32 -5.82 19.01
N ILE A 198 -3.82 -5.90 20.24
CA ILE A 198 -2.43 -6.23 20.58
C ILE A 198 -2.01 -7.49 19.79
N ALA A 199 -0.94 -7.33 19.01
CA ALA A 199 -0.48 -8.35 18.07
C ALA A 199 -0.22 -9.69 18.78
N ASN A 200 -0.77 -10.76 18.20
CA ASN A 200 -0.52 -12.13 18.64
C ASN A 200 1.02 -12.40 18.68
N PRO A 201 1.60 -12.80 19.83
CA PRO A 201 3.04 -12.89 20.03
C PRO A 201 3.77 -13.94 19.16
N ARG A 202 3.03 -14.79 18.42
CA ARG A 202 3.54 -15.95 17.67
C ARG A 202 4.05 -15.69 16.24
N THR A 203 4.10 -14.45 15.73
CA THR A 203 4.55 -14.21 14.33
C THR A 203 6.02 -13.73 14.23
N PRO A 204 6.92 -14.45 13.54
CA PRO A 204 8.37 -14.23 13.57
C PRO A 204 8.92 -13.06 12.72
N ARG A 205 8.07 -12.16 12.20
CA ARG A 205 8.53 -10.98 11.43
C ARG A 205 7.81 -9.72 11.92
N ARG A 206 8.24 -9.24 13.08
CA ARG A 206 7.69 -8.06 13.76
C ARG A 206 7.99 -6.80 12.95
N SER A 207 7.02 -5.89 12.91
CA SER A 207 7.28 -4.47 12.72
C SER A 207 7.39 -3.89 14.12
N LEU A 208 8.62 -3.61 14.55
CA LEU A 208 8.96 -3.37 15.95
C LEU A 208 8.33 -2.08 16.49
N LEU A 209 8.05 -1.12 15.61
CA LEU A 209 7.44 0.16 15.96
C LEU A 209 5.92 0.17 15.75
N ALA A 210 5.30 -0.98 15.46
CA ALA A 210 3.86 -1.04 15.22
C ALA A 210 3.06 -0.52 16.43
N GLY A 211 2.19 0.46 16.20
CA GLY A 211 1.37 1.09 17.25
C GLY A 211 2.00 2.31 17.94
N ILE A 212 3.30 2.54 17.77
CA ILE A 212 4.02 3.65 18.43
C ILE A 212 4.65 4.65 17.45
N ILE A 213 4.59 4.40 16.14
CA ILE A 213 5.14 5.28 15.10
C ILE A 213 4.08 6.18 14.45
N TYR A 214 4.44 7.45 14.27
CA TYR A 214 3.58 8.50 13.73
C TYR A 214 4.34 9.36 12.72
N ASP A 215 3.64 9.94 11.76
CA ASP A 215 4.24 10.91 10.83
C ASP A 215 4.25 12.34 11.41
N GLY A 216 4.87 13.28 10.70
CA GLY A 216 5.02 14.67 11.13
C GLY A 216 3.71 15.45 11.30
N LEU A 217 2.58 14.88 10.89
CA LEU A 217 1.23 15.42 11.13
C LEU A 217 0.52 14.70 12.29
N GLY A 218 1.25 13.85 13.03
CA GLY A 218 0.73 13.07 14.14
C GLY A 218 -0.16 11.89 13.72
N ARG A 219 -0.19 11.51 12.44
CA ARG A 219 -1.02 10.39 11.94
C ARG A 219 -0.31 9.07 12.21
N ALA A 220 -1.04 8.09 12.73
CA ALA A 220 -0.48 6.76 13.02
C ALA A 220 -0.02 6.06 11.73
N MET A 221 1.22 5.56 11.73
CA MET A 221 1.74 4.78 10.62
C MET A 221 1.58 3.28 10.88
N THR A 222 1.01 2.55 9.94
CA THR A 222 0.77 1.12 10.09
C THR A 222 1.79 0.30 9.28
N PRO A 223 2.21 -0.87 9.78
CA PRO A 223 3.00 -1.80 8.99
C PRO A 223 2.32 -2.19 7.67
N SER A 224 3.09 -2.14 6.60
CA SER A 224 2.74 -2.61 5.26
C SER A 224 3.90 -3.39 4.68
N HIS A 225 3.64 -4.16 3.64
CA HIS A 225 4.68 -4.90 2.94
C HIS A 225 4.45 -4.94 1.44
N ALA A 226 5.54 -5.02 0.68
CA ALA A 226 5.53 -5.39 -0.72
C ALA A 226 6.37 -6.65 -0.91
N SER A 227 6.05 -7.47 -1.89
CA SER A 227 6.80 -8.68 -2.22
C SER A 227 7.29 -8.60 -3.66
N LYS A 228 8.55 -8.96 -3.89
CA LYS A 228 9.14 -9.13 -5.23
C LYS A 228 9.85 -10.48 -5.27
N GLY A 229 9.24 -11.45 -5.96
CA GLY A 229 9.67 -12.85 -5.90
C GLY A 229 9.56 -13.38 -4.46
N SER A 230 10.62 -14.03 -3.98
CA SER A 230 10.72 -14.53 -2.59
C SER A 230 11.03 -13.44 -1.55
N ARG A 231 11.43 -12.24 -1.98
CA ARG A 231 11.85 -11.16 -1.07
C ARG A 231 10.65 -10.31 -0.64
N ARG A 232 10.48 -10.16 0.68
CA ARG A 232 9.46 -9.31 1.30
C ARG A 232 10.07 -8.04 1.87
N TYR A 233 9.60 -6.89 1.41
CA TYR A 233 9.98 -5.56 1.86
C TYR A 233 8.95 -5.05 2.87
N ARG A 234 9.40 -4.57 4.04
CA ARG A 234 8.55 -4.02 5.10
C ARG A 234 8.58 -2.50 5.04
N TYR A 235 7.44 -1.87 5.29
CA TYR A 235 7.29 -0.42 5.32
C TYR A 235 6.37 0.01 6.46
N TYR A 236 6.54 1.23 6.95
CA TYR A 236 5.51 1.93 7.72
C TYR A 236 4.81 2.93 6.80
N VAL A 237 3.48 2.91 6.77
CA VAL A 237 2.68 3.76 5.87
C VAL A 237 1.58 4.50 6.59
N THR A 238 1.34 5.76 6.20
CA THR A 238 0.13 6.48 6.55
C THR A 238 -1.01 6.00 5.66
N ARG A 239 -2.14 5.55 6.23
CA ARG A 239 -3.24 4.92 5.44
C ARG A 239 -4.17 5.91 4.75
N GLN A 240 -4.35 7.10 5.29
CA GLN A 240 -5.28 8.10 4.77
C GLN A 240 -4.51 9.33 4.28
N PRO A 241 -4.42 9.57 2.96
CA PRO A 241 -4.04 10.88 2.47
C PRO A 241 -5.18 11.84 2.86
N THR A 242 -4.87 12.86 3.64
CA THR A 242 -5.74 14.02 3.77
C THR A 242 -5.57 14.87 2.51
N SER A 243 -6.60 15.61 2.10
CA SER A 243 -6.53 16.50 0.92
C SER A 243 -5.37 17.51 0.98
N ALA A 244 -4.87 17.79 2.18
CA ALA A 244 -3.79 18.74 2.44
C ALA A 244 -2.37 18.13 2.45
N ALA A 245 -2.18 16.82 2.60
CA ALA A 245 -0.83 16.24 2.72
C ALA A 245 -0.70 14.77 2.27
N PRO A 246 0.36 14.43 1.50
CA PRO A 246 0.56 13.09 0.99
C PRO A 246 0.77 12.04 2.11
N ALA A 247 0.44 10.79 1.79
CA ALA A 247 0.69 9.65 2.66
C ALA A 247 2.19 9.32 2.68
N TRP A 248 2.75 9.07 3.87
CA TRP A 248 4.16 8.73 4.00
C TRP A 248 4.35 7.23 3.85
N ARG A 249 5.48 6.83 3.25
CA ARG A 249 5.90 5.42 3.13
C ARG A 249 7.39 5.33 3.40
N ILE A 250 7.75 4.65 4.48
CA ILE A 250 9.13 4.60 4.97
C ILE A 250 9.58 3.14 5.06
N PRO A 251 10.80 2.79 4.58
CA PRO A 251 11.36 1.45 4.75
C PRO A 251 11.44 1.07 6.24
N GLY A 252 10.86 -0.08 6.59
CA GLY A 252 10.74 -0.51 7.99
C GLY A 252 12.08 -0.86 8.63
N HIS A 253 13.03 -1.42 7.85
CA HIS A 253 14.36 -1.72 8.36
C HIS A 253 15.15 -0.44 8.68
N ASP A 254 15.20 0.51 7.73
CA ASP A 254 15.96 1.75 7.87
C ASP A 254 15.50 2.55 9.11
N ILE A 255 14.19 2.75 9.28
CA ILE A 255 13.67 3.48 10.44
C ILE A 255 13.91 2.74 11.77
N GLU A 256 13.78 1.41 11.80
CA GLU A 256 14.05 0.59 12.99
C GLU A 256 15.54 0.70 13.39
N GLN A 257 16.46 0.70 12.43
CA GLN A 257 17.89 0.88 12.69
C GLN A 257 18.20 2.27 13.21
N ILE A 258 17.63 3.32 12.63
CA ILE A 258 17.81 4.70 13.10
C ILE A 258 17.37 4.87 14.56
N VAL A 259 16.21 4.28 14.90
CA VAL A 259 15.70 4.30 16.28
C VAL A 259 16.63 3.52 17.22
N ILE A 260 17.10 2.34 16.82
CA ILE A 260 18.05 1.52 17.61
C ILE A 260 19.32 2.30 17.88
N GLU A 261 19.95 2.87 16.85
CA GLU A 261 21.20 3.63 17.00
C GLU A 261 21.02 4.86 17.89
N ARG A 262 19.89 5.57 17.77
CA ARG A 262 19.65 6.74 18.60
C ARG A 262 19.44 6.39 20.08
N ILE A 263 18.73 5.30 20.36
CA ILE A 263 18.55 4.80 21.74
C ILE A 263 19.88 4.27 22.28
N ARG A 264 20.63 3.51 21.50
CA ARG A 264 21.96 3.00 21.87
C ARG A 264 22.91 4.14 22.24
N GLY A 265 23.02 5.16 21.38
CA GLY A 265 23.86 6.33 21.64
C GLY A 265 23.43 7.13 22.88
N PHE A 266 22.14 7.13 23.23
CA PHE A 266 21.65 7.74 24.46
C PHE A 266 22.01 6.91 25.70
N LEU A 267 21.86 5.59 25.64
CA LEU A 267 22.20 4.68 26.75
C LEU A 267 23.71 4.62 27.03
N LEU A 268 24.54 4.85 26.01
CA LEU A 268 26.00 4.90 26.12
C LEU A 268 26.54 6.28 26.56
N ASP A 269 25.69 7.31 26.67
CA ASP A 269 26.09 8.60 27.25
C ASP A 269 26.10 8.49 28.78
N GLU A 270 27.23 8.03 29.32
CA GLU A 270 27.42 7.81 30.76
C GLU A 270 27.10 9.07 31.58
N ASN A 271 27.47 10.26 31.08
CA ASN A 271 27.20 11.53 31.77
C ASN A 271 25.71 11.84 31.84
N HIS A 272 24.94 11.46 30.81
CA HIS A 272 23.50 11.64 30.82
C HIS A 272 22.82 10.65 31.77
N ILE A 273 23.19 9.37 31.70
CA ILE A 273 22.65 8.33 32.58
C ILE A 273 23.01 8.61 34.04
N ALA A 274 24.25 9.01 34.33
CA ALA A 274 24.68 9.36 35.68
C ALA A 274 23.90 10.55 36.25
N ARG A 275 23.57 11.56 35.43
CA ARG A 275 22.72 12.69 35.86
C ARG A 275 21.29 12.26 36.18
N LEU A 276 20.69 11.42 35.33
CA LEU A 276 19.36 10.87 35.58
C LEU A 276 19.33 10.01 36.85
N ALA A 277 20.34 9.17 37.04
CA ALA A 277 20.49 8.34 38.21
C ALA A 277 20.71 9.17 39.48
N ALA A 278 21.59 10.18 39.46
CA ALA A 278 21.87 11.06 40.59
C ALA A 278 20.63 11.81 41.09
N LEU A 279 19.71 12.18 40.18
CA LEU A 279 18.45 12.81 40.55
C LEU A 279 17.48 11.86 41.25
N ALA A 280 17.58 10.55 41.02
CA ALA A 280 16.73 9.54 41.64
C ALA A 280 17.37 8.96 42.92
N ASP A 281 18.60 8.46 42.83
CA ASP A 281 19.40 7.99 43.96
C ASP A 281 20.91 8.06 43.61
N PRO A 282 21.68 8.97 44.24
CA PRO A 282 23.13 9.08 44.01
C PRO A 282 23.92 7.78 44.28
N ALA A 283 23.44 6.89 45.15
CA ALA A 283 24.11 5.63 45.44
C ALA A 283 24.01 4.60 44.30
N GLN A 284 23.09 4.82 43.33
CA GLN A 284 22.81 3.90 42.23
C GLN A 284 23.42 4.34 40.89
N ILE A 285 24.28 5.36 40.87
CA ILE A 285 24.89 5.89 39.64
C ILE A 285 25.67 4.80 38.89
N GLU A 286 26.62 4.14 39.55
CA GLU A 286 27.45 3.09 38.91
C GLU A 286 26.61 1.89 38.43
N PRO A 287 25.70 1.30 39.25
CA PRO A 287 24.79 0.27 38.78
C PRO A 287 23.94 0.68 37.57
N ALA A 288 23.39 1.90 37.56
CA ALA A 288 22.54 2.39 36.49
C ALA A 288 23.30 2.55 35.17
N VAL A 289 24.53 3.08 35.21
CA VAL A 289 25.41 3.19 34.03
C VAL A 289 25.75 1.81 33.49
N ALA A 290 26.13 0.86 34.35
CA ALA A 290 26.41 -0.52 33.94
C ALA A 290 25.18 -1.22 33.33
N ALA A 291 24.00 -1.02 33.91
CA ALA A 291 22.74 -1.53 33.36
C ALA A 291 22.39 -0.90 32.00
N ALA A 292 22.68 0.39 31.81
CA ALA A 292 22.44 1.09 30.56
C ALA A 292 23.32 0.56 29.43
N VAL A 293 24.61 0.32 29.70
CA VAL A 293 25.53 -0.33 28.74
C VAL A 293 25.03 -1.73 28.36
N LYS A 294 24.64 -2.54 29.36
CA LYS A 294 24.10 -3.89 29.11
C LYS A 294 22.82 -3.85 28.26
N LEU A 295 21.94 -2.88 28.50
CA LEU A 295 20.73 -2.69 27.72
C LEU A 295 21.06 -2.25 26.29
N ALA A 296 22.01 -1.31 26.13
CA ALA A 296 22.47 -0.82 24.84
C ALA A 296 23.03 -1.95 23.96
N ASP A 297 23.71 -2.92 24.56
CA ASP A 297 24.31 -4.07 23.87
C ASP A 297 23.33 -5.20 23.54
N ASP A 298 22.08 -5.15 23.99
CA ASP A 298 21.09 -6.17 23.65
C ASP A 298 20.77 -6.15 22.14
N PRO A 299 21.03 -7.25 21.39
CA PRO A 299 20.69 -7.33 19.96
C PRO A 299 19.17 -7.24 19.69
N LYS A 300 18.34 -7.36 20.73
CA LYS A 300 16.89 -7.23 20.72
C LYS A 300 16.40 -5.96 21.42
N LEU A 301 17.24 -4.94 21.57
CA LEU A 301 16.92 -3.65 22.21
C LEU A 301 15.50 -3.13 21.88
N LEU A 302 15.15 -3.06 20.60
CA LEU A 302 13.84 -2.52 20.20
C LEU A 302 12.65 -3.46 20.51
N MET A 303 12.89 -4.76 20.70
CA MET A 303 11.86 -5.71 21.17
C MET A 303 11.57 -5.55 22.66
N VAL A 304 12.57 -5.19 23.46
CA VAL A 304 12.42 -4.91 24.90
C VAL A 304 12.06 -3.45 25.18
N ALA A 305 12.04 -2.60 24.16
CA ALA A 305 11.69 -1.18 24.27
C ALA A 305 10.38 -0.84 24.99
N PRO A 306 9.29 -1.63 24.86
CA PRO A 306 8.10 -1.40 25.67
C PRO A 306 8.35 -1.53 27.18
N GLN A 307 9.33 -2.34 27.59
CA GLN A 307 9.68 -2.59 29.00
C GLN A 307 10.41 -1.38 29.61
N PHE A 308 11.34 -0.76 28.88
CA PHE A 308 12.03 0.45 29.32
C PHE A 308 11.30 1.76 28.97
N GLY A 309 10.05 1.66 28.51
CA GLY A 309 9.17 2.83 28.37
C GLY A 309 9.28 3.60 27.05
N LEU A 310 9.65 2.97 25.94
CA LEU A 310 9.48 3.59 24.61
C LEU A 310 7.98 3.81 24.33
N GLN A 311 7.55 5.07 24.31
CA GLN A 311 6.15 5.45 24.19
C GLN A 311 5.76 5.82 22.75
N ARG A 312 6.63 6.56 22.04
CA ARG A 312 6.28 7.15 20.74
C ARG A 312 7.50 7.47 19.89
N VAL A 313 7.35 7.30 18.58
CA VAL A 313 8.32 7.72 17.55
C VAL A 313 7.59 8.61 16.54
N ASP A 314 7.94 9.89 16.49
CA ASP A 314 7.42 10.84 15.51
C ASP A 314 8.46 11.03 14.40
N VAL A 315 8.06 10.81 13.15
CA VAL A 315 8.92 10.97 11.97
C VAL A 315 8.54 12.23 11.22
N GLU A 316 9.41 13.23 11.28
CA GLU A 316 9.24 14.53 10.62
C GLU A 316 10.06 14.58 9.32
N GLU A 317 10.03 15.73 8.63
CA GLU A 317 10.64 15.84 7.30
C GLU A 317 12.15 15.70 7.32
N GLU A 318 12.76 16.29 8.34
CA GLU A 318 14.21 16.37 8.51
C GLU A 318 14.64 15.88 9.91
N SER A 319 13.68 15.46 10.73
CA SER A 319 13.95 15.04 12.11
C SER A 319 13.17 13.80 12.50
N LEU A 320 13.70 13.10 13.50
CA LEU A 320 13.02 12.01 14.17
C LEU A 320 13.06 12.26 15.67
N LYS A 321 11.89 12.13 16.33
CA LYS A 321 11.73 12.32 17.77
C LYS A 321 11.28 11.02 18.41
N ILE A 322 12.01 10.58 19.43
CA ILE A 322 11.74 9.37 20.22
C ILE A 322 11.37 9.81 21.63
N ARG A 323 10.22 9.34 22.14
CA ARG A 323 9.77 9.63 23.50
C ARG A 323 9.87 8.39 24.37
N ILE A 324 10.62 8.51 25.47
CA ILE A 324 10.85 7.45 26.44
C ILE A 324 10.38 7.95 27.81
N GLY A 325 9.60 7.16 28.54
CA GLY A 325 9.22 7.50 29.92
C GLY A 325 10.40 7.37 30.86
N GLU A 326 10.77 8.44 31.56
CA GLU A 326 11.92 8.48 32.47
C GLU A 326 11.80 7.41 33.57
N GLU A 327 10.63 7.31 34.19
CA GLU A 327 10.33 6.37 35.27
C GLU A 327 10.61 4.90 34.87
N ARG A 328 10.04 4.46 33.73
CA ARG A 328 10.23 3.09 33.24
C ARG A 328 11.66 2.82 32.78
N LEU A 329 12.34 3.84 32.26
CA LEU A 329 13.75 3.71 31.93
C LEU A 329 14.57 3.46 33.21
N LEU A 330 14.40 4.29 34.23
CA LEU A 330 15.11 4.14 35.51
C LEU A 330 14.80 2.80 36.20
N GLN A 331 13.54 2.35 36.18
CA GLN A 331 13.16 1.00 36.65
C GLN A 331 13.88 -0.10 35.86
N ALA A 332 13.97 0.02 34.53
CA ALA A 332 14.70 -0.92 33.68
C ALA A 332 16.22 -0.89 33.94
N LEU A 333 16.76 0.21 34.44
CA LEU A 333 18.14 0.34 34.92
C LEU A 333 18.35 -0.16 36.35
N GLY A 334 17.32 -0.71 37.00
CA GLY A 334 17.40 -1.30 38.33
C GLY A 334 17.15 -0.34 39.48
N MET A 335 16.61 0.85 39.21
CA MET A 335 16.37 1.88 40.22
C MET A 335 14.95 1.82 40.79
N ALA A 336 14.82 2.05 42.10
CA ALA A 336 13.53 2.28 42.74
C ALA A 336 13.12 3.74 42.54
N VAL A 337 12.03 3.98 41.82
CA VAL A 337 11.50 5.32 41.53
C VAL A 337 10.11 5.45 42.14
N ALA A 338 9.80 6.61 42.73
CA ALA A 338 8.45 6.92 43.20
C ALA A 338 7.48 7.04 41.99
N ASP A 339 6.26 6.53 42.16
CA ASP A 339 5.20 6.37 41.14
C ASP A 339 4.67 7.70 40.54
N ASP A 340 5.21 8.84 40.96
CA ASP A 340 4.76 10.18 40.59
C ASP A 340 5.58 10.86 39.48
N ARG A 341 6.74 10.30 39.08
CA ARG A 341 7.61 10.86 38.02
C ARG A 341 7.07 10.61 36.60
N LYS A 342 6.13 11.43 36.14
CA LYS A 342 5.59 11.36 34.76
C LYS A 342 6.46 12.05 33.69
N ASN A 343 7.77 12.14 33.89
CA ASN A 343 8.67 12.80 32.94
C ASN A 343 8.88 11.97 31.66
N VAL A 344 9.06 12.68 30.54
CA VAL A 344 9.30 12.08 29.23
C VAL A 344 10.61 12.61 28.66
N ILE A 345 11.55 11.71 28.41
CA ILE A 345 12.81 11.97 27.73
C ILE A 345 12.53 12.01 26.23
N THR A 346 12.92 13.09 25.56
CA THR A 346 12.77 13.24 24.11
C THR A 346 14.13 13.21 23.43
N LEU A 347 14.40 12.17 22.66
CA LEU A 347 15.60 12.06 21.82
C LEU A 347 15.28 12.56 20.42
N ALA A 348 15.90 13.66 20.02
CA ALA A 348 15.86 14.14 18.64
C ALA A 348 17.09 13.69 17.86
N THR A 349 16.91 13.38 16.57
CA THR A 349 18.00 13.14 15.61
C THR A 349 17.64 13.71 14.24
N GLN A 350 18.63 14.23 13.52
CA GLN A 350 18.44 14.80 12.18
C GLN A 350 18.50 13.69 11.13
N ILE A 351 17.53 13.67 10.21
CA ILE A 351 17.43 12.71 9.13
C ILE A 351 17.35 13.44 7.78
N GLY A 352 18.20 13.06 6.83
CA GLY A 352 18.10 13.46 5.43
C GLY A 352 17.24 12.49 4.62
N LYS A 353 16.39 13.03 3.74
CA LYS A 353 15.64 12.25 2.73
C LYS A 353 16.50 12.09 1.47
N VAL A 354 16.84 10.85 1.11
CA VAL A 354 17.48 10.56 -0.20
C VAL A 354 16.45 9.89 -1.10
N ARG A 355 16.04 10.58 -2.18
CA ARG A 355 15.20 9.99 -3.22
C ARG A 355 16.03 9.07 -4.11
N ARG A 356 15.63 7.79 -4.22
CA ARG A 356 16.10 6.86 -5.26
C ARG A 356 14.92 6.41 -6.11
N GLY A 357 14.74 7.04 -7.27
CA GLY A 357 13.58 6.78 -8.13
C GLY A 357 12.27 7.18 -7.45
N HIS A 358 11.31 6.26 -7.35
CA HIS A 358 10.02 6.47 -6.66
C HIS A 358 10.06 6.14 -5.16
N GLU A 359 11.20 5.70 -4.60
CA GLU A 359 11.34 5.36 -3.17
C GLU A 359 12.07 6.46 -2.39
N ILE A 360 11.53 6.79 -1.22
CA ILE A 360 12.18 7.67 -0.22
C ILE A 360 13.00 6.77 0.71
N LYS A 361 14.32 6.97 0.75
CA LYS A 361 15.19 6.45 1.82
C LYS A 361 15.43 7.55 2.85
N LEU A 362 15.51 7.16 4.12
CA LEU A 362 15.94 8.03 5.22
C LEU A 362 17.41 7.74 5.53
N VAL A 363 18.20 8.77 5.76
CA VAL A 363 19.62 8.71 6.10
C VAL A 363 19.84 9.61 7.32
N ILE A 364 20.59 9.19 8.34
CA ILE A 364 20.94 10.09 9.46
C ILE A 364 22.04 11.03 8.97
N GLN A 365 21.88 12.35 9.16
CA GLN A 365 22.99 13.28 8.94
C GLN A 365 23.78 13.42 10.25
N GLY A 366 25.09 13.14 10.22
CA GLY A 366 26.02 13.44 11.32
C GLY A 366 26.46 12.27 12.22
N ALA A 367 25.87 11.08 12.09
CA ALA A 367 26.53 9.86 12.57
C ALA A 367 27.36 9.33 11.39
N GLY A 368 28.67 9.17 11.58
CA GLY A 368 29.64 8.80 10.55
C GLY A 368 29.36 7.46 9.88
N TRP A 369 28.32 7.39 9.04
CA TRP A 369 28.19 6.40 7.99
C TRP A 369 29.07 6.82 6.79
N GLU A 370 30.30 7.18 7.08
CA GLU A 370 31.46 6.87 6.26
C GLU A 370 32.07 5.56 6.78
N ALA A 371 31.25 4.57 7.11
CA ALA A 371 31.70 3.22 6.86
C ALA A 371 31.62 3.08 5.33
N PRO A 372 32.74 2.96 4.59
CA PRO A 372 32.65 2.34 3.29
C PRO A 372 32.07 0.97 3.57
N VAL A 373 30.76 0.81 3.32
CA VAL A 373 30.22 -0.51 3.09
C VAL A 373 31.14 -1.02 2.00
N GLU A 374 32.02 -1.97 2.31
CA GLU A 374 32.68 -2.78 1.30
C GLU A 374 31.53 -3.28 0.44
N ARG A 375 31.31 -2.58 -0.67
CA ARG A 375 30.20 -2.89 -1.53
C ARG A 375 30.63 -4.18 -2.16
N ASP A 376 30.02 -5.25 -1.69
CA ASP A 376 30.11 -6.56 -2.30
C ASP A 376 30.03 -6.34 -3.81
N ARG A 377 31.09 -6.74 -4.53
CA ARG A 377 31.33 -6.33 -5.92
C ARG A 377 30.03 -6.51 -6.70
N ASP A 378 29.54 -5.48 -7.41
CA ASP A 378 28.34 -5.65 -8.23
C ASP A 378 28.69 -6.56 -9.40
N THR A 379 28.53 -7.87 -9.16
CA THR A 379 28.90 -8.95 -10.07
C THR A 379 28.24 -8.75 -11.43
N ARG A 380 27.03 -8.19 -11.48
CA ARG A 380 26.31 -7.95 -12.72
C ARG A 380 26.87 -6.78 -13.51
N LEU A 381 27.37 -5.75 -12.82
CA LEU A 381 28.05 -4.62 -13.46
C LEU A 381 29.42 -5.06 -13.99
N ALA A 382 30.18 -5.80 -13.17
CA ALA A 382 31.46 -6.36 -13.56
C ALA A 382 31.32 -7.29 -14.78
N THR A 383 30.40 -8.26 -14.76
CA THR A 383 30.14 -9.15 -15.90
C THR A 383 29.78 -8.37 -17.17
N LEU A 384 28.99 -7.30 -17.06
CA LEU A 384 28.63 -6.48 -18.23
C LEU A 384 29.85 -5.78 -18.85
N VAL A 385 30.72 -5.24 -18.00
CA VAL A 385 31.95 -4.58 -18.44
C VAL A 385 32.91 -5.61 -19.05
N THR A 386 33.03 -6.80 -18.45
CA THR A 386 33.80 -7.91 -19.02
C THR A 386 33.28 -8.31 -20.39
N GLU A 387 31.96 -8.52 -20.56
CA GLU A 387 31.34 -8.80 -21.87
C GLU A 387 31.65 -7.69 -22.90
N ALA A 388 31.74 -6.43 -22.46
CA ALA A 388 32.09 -5.31 -23.34
C ALA A 388 33.55 -5.35 -23.80
N LEU A 389 34.48 -5.63 -22.88
CA LEU A 389 35.90 -5.72 -23.17
C LEU A 389 36.20 -6.93 -24.09
N GLU A 390 35.59 -8.08 -23.84
CA GLU A 390 35.68 -9.26 -24.71
C GLU A 390 35.19 -8.94 -26.13
N LEU A 391 34.06 -8.22 -26.25
CA LEU A 391 33.52 -7.79 -27.54
C LEU A 391 34.51 -6.88 -28.28
N ARG A 392 35.18 -5.96 -27.59
CA ARG A 392 36.22 -5.11 -28.20
C ARG A 392 37.37 -5.93 -28.74
N ASP A 393 37.85 -6.91 -27.96
CA ASP A 393 38.98 -7.74 -28.38
C ASP A 393 38.63 -8.56 -29.63
N ILE A 394 37.40 -9.08 -29.72
CA ILE A 394 36.90 -9.78 -30.92
C ILE A 394 36.86 -8.84 -32.14
N ILE A 395 36.36 -7.61 -31.97
CA ILE A 395 36.26 -6.63 -33.06
C ILE A 395 37.65 -6.21 -33.55
N LEU A 396 38.59 -5.99 -32.62
CA LEU A 396 39.96 -5.61 -32.96
C LEU A 396 40.72 -6.76 -33.64
N ALA A 397 40.47 -8.01 -33.24
CA ALA A 397 41.07 -9.19 -33.87
C ALA A 397 40.52 -9.49 -35.28
N ARG A 398 39.32 -8.98 -35.62
CA ARG A 398 38.62 -9.27 -36.88
C ARG A 398 38.11 -8.00 -37.55
N PRO A 399 39.02 -7.13 -38.02
CA PRO A 399 38.64 -5.88 -38.66
C PRO A 399 37.83 -6.18 -39.93
N GLY A 400 36.62 -5.61 -40.02
CA GLY A 400 35.73 -5.74 -41.19
C GLY A 400 34.59 -6.75 -41.06
N GLU A 401 34.57 -7.59 -40.01
CA GLU A 401 33.43 -8.48 -39.77
C GLU A 401 32.21 -7.66 -39.30
N PRO A 402 31.04 -7.76 -39.96
CA PRO A 402 29.89 -6.96 -39.60
C PRO A 402 29.29 -7.40 -38.26
N LEU A 403 28.87 -6.45 -37.42
CA LEU A 403 28.38 -6.68 -36.05
C LEU A 403 27.28 -7.74 -35.91
N HIS A 404 26.47 -7.96 -36.95
CA HIS A 404 25.41 -8.98 -36.91
C HIS A 404 25.96 -10.42 -36.99
N GLN A 405 27.11 -10.64 -37.64
CA GLN A 405 27.78 -11.94 -37.68
C GLN A 405 28.46 -12.24 -36.34
N ILE A 406 29.15 -11.26 -35.76
CA ILE A 406 29.73 -11.33 -34.41
C ILE A 406 28.63 -11.66 -33.39
N ALA A 407 27.48 -10.98 -33.46
CA ALA A 407 26.33 -11.26 -32.59
C ALA A 407 25.81 -12.70 -32.72
N LYS A 408 25.70 -13.22 -33.96
CA LYS A 408 25.24 -14.58 -34.26
C LYS A 408 26.19 -15.64 -33.68
N GLN A 409 27.51 -15.45 -33.81
CA GLN A 409 28.51 -16.37 -33.27
C GLN A 409 28.50 -16.40 -31.74
N LEU A 410 28.29 -15.25 -31.10
CA LEU A 410 28.17 -15.14 -29.64
C LEU A 410 26.80 -15.60 -29.09
N GLY A 411 25.86 -15.97 -29.95
CA GLY A 411 24.49 -16.33 -29.54
C GLY A 411 23.71 -15.16 -28.92
N LYS A 412 24.08 -13.91 -29.25
CA LYS A 412 23.45 -12.68 -28.72
C LYS A 412 22.68 -11.95 -29.82
N CYS A 413 21.69 -11.14 -29.44
CA CYS A 413 20.97 -10.32 -30.42
C CYS A 413 21.74 -9.05 -30.79
N ARG A 414 21.62 -8.58 -32.05
CA ARG A 414 22.30 -7.38 -32.56
C ARG A 414 22.09 -6.14 -31.68
N LYS A 415 20.87 -5.96 -31.14
CA LYS A 415 20.52 -4.84 -30.26
C LYS A 415 21.37 -4.85 -28.98
N HIS A 416 21.59 -6.02 -28.39
CA HIS A 416 22.37 -6.16 -27.17
C HIS A 416 23.84 -5.84 -27.40
N ILE A 417 24.43 -6.38 -28.47
CA ILE A 417 25.81 -6.05 -28.89
C ILE A 417 25.97 -4.54 -29.11
N GLY A 418 25.01 -3.91 -29.81
CA GLY A 418 25.03 -2.46 -30.03
C GLY A 418 24.95 -1.62 -28.75
N GLN A 419 24.26 -2.10 -27.71
CA GLN A 419 24.18 -1.40 -26.42
C GLN A 419 25.43 -1.57 -25.56
N ILE A 420 26.12 -2.70 -25.67
CA ILE A 420 27.33 -3.00 -24.89
C ILE A 420 28.56 -2.37 -25.53
N LEU A 421 28.60 -2.28 -26.86
CA LEU A 421 29.77 -1.83 -27.61
C LEU A 421 30.37 -0.50 -27.08
N PRO A 422 29.60 0.57 -26.81
CA PRO A 422 30.17 1.82 -26.27
C PRO A 422 30.87 1.63 -24.92
N LEU A 423 30.42 0.67 -24.10
CA LEU A 423 30.96 0.41 -22.77
C LEU A 423 32.38 -0.17 -22.81
N ALA A 424 32.82 -0.68 -23.95
CA ALA A 424 34.16 -1.23 -24.11
C ALA A 424 35.28 -0.17 -24.09
N TRP A 425 34.89 1.12 -24.19
CA TRP A 425 35.77 2.29 -24.14
C TRP A 425 35.46 3.19 -22.93
N LEU A 426 34.99 2.60 -21.82
CA LEU A 426 34.90 3.29 -20.54
C LEU A 426 36.28 3.77 -20.07
N ALA A 427 36.30 4.90 -19.37
CA ALA A 427 37.50 5.47 -18.80
C ALA A 427 38.18 4.47 -17.82
N PRO A 428 39.52 4.37 -17.80
CA PRO A 428 40.23 3.38 -16.98
C PRO A 428 39.89 3.45 -15.48
N ASN A 429 39.76 4.65 -14.93
CA ASN A 429 39.38 4.88 -13.53
C ASN A 429 37.95 4.36 -13.23
N ILE A 430 37.03 4.44 -14.19
CA ILE A 430 35.67 3.90 -14.06
C ILE A 430 35.70 2.37 -14.05
N LEU A 431 36.48 1.77 -14.95
CA LEU A 431 36.68 0.31 -14.99
C LEU A 431 37.24 -0.21 -13.67
N GLU A 432 38.27 0.46 -13.16
CA GLU A 432 38.91 0.12 -11.89
C GLU A 432 37.95 0.24 -10.71
N ALA A 433 37.20 1.35 -10.63
CA ALA A 433 36.24 1.55 -9.57
C ALA A 433 35.03 0.60 -9.66
N ILE A 434 34.64 0.14 -10.85
CA ILE A 434 33.65 -0.93 -11.00
C ILE A 434 34.22 -2.27 -10.51
N ALA A 435 35.46 -2.61 -10.90
CA ALA A 435 36.11 -3.85 -10.51
C ALA A 435 36.34 -3.95 -8.99
N GLN A 436 36.68 -2.82 -8.35
CA GLN A 436 36.89 -2.71 -6.91
C GLN A 436 35.59 -2.51 -6.12
N GLY A 437 34.45 -2.27 -6.77
CA GLY A 437 33.17 -2.01 -6.11
C GLY A 437 32.97 -0.56 -5.62
N HIS A 438 33.94 0.33 -5.86
CA HIS A 438 33.93 1.75 -5.47
C HIS A 438 33.11 2.69 -6.40
N HIS A 439 32.42 2.15 -7.40
CA HIS A 439 31.53 2.91 -8.28
C HIS A 439 30.41 3.71 -7.56
N PRO A 440 29.87 4.80 -8.16
CA PRO A 440 28.82 5.63 -7.58
C PRO A 440 27.53 4.85 -7.28
N ALA A 441 26.87 5.23 -6.18
CA ALA A 441 25.75 4.47 -5.62
C ALA A 441 24.51 4.39 -6.54
N GLY A 442 24.43 5.29 -7.52
CA GLY A 442 23.38 5.33 -8.54
C GLY A 442 23.74 4.63 -9.85
N LEU A 443 24.96 4.09 -9.99
CA LEU A 443 25.38 3.35 -11.18
C LEU A 443 24.97 1.88 -11.04
N ASN A 444 24.27 1.35 -12.05
CA ASN A 444 23.87 -0.05 -12.12
C ASN A 444 23.77 -0.48 -13.59
N ARG A 445 23.69 -1.80 -13.85
CA ARG A 445 23.58 -2.37 -15.21
C ARG A 445 22.53 -1.69 -16.10
N LYS A 446 21.35 -1.36 -15.55
CA LYS A 446 20.28 -0.72 -16.32
C LYS A 446 20.66 0.70 -16.71
N ARG A 447 21.24 1.47 -15.80
CA ARG A 447 21.69 2.84 -16.06
C ARG A 447 22.83 2.86 -17.08
N LEU A 448 23.81 1.96 -16.94
CA LEU A 448 24.96 1.89 -17.84
C LEU A 448 24.55 1.51 -19.27
N LEU A 449 23.56 0.63 -19.45
CA LEU A 449 23.01 0.28 -20.77
C LEU A 449 22.10 1.34 -21.40
N ALA A 450 21.58 2.29 -20.60
CA ALA A 450 20.60 3.27 -21.05
C ALA A 450 21.22 4.65 -21.31
N ILE A 451 22.42 4.91 -20.78
CA ILE A 451 23.09 6.19 -20.92
C ILE A 451 23.72 6.29 -22.30
N GLU A 452 23.60 7.46 -22.92
CA GLU A 452 24.39 7.79 -24.10
C GLU A 452 25.80 8.17 -23.64
N LEU A 453 26.75 7.25 -23.82
CA LEU A 453 28.09 7.39 -23.26
C LEU A 453 28.93 8.36 -24.10
N PRO A 454 29.43 9.48 -23.54
CA PRO A 454 30.31 10.39 -24.26
C PRO A 454 31.63 9.71 -24.65
N MET A 455 32.21 10.08 -25.79
CA MET A 455 33.50 9.54 -26.23
C MET A 455 34.69 10.01 -25.39
N ARG A 456 34.61 11.21 -24.79
CA ARG A 456 35.69 11.75 -23.96
C ARG A 456 35.56 11.27 -22.51
N TRP A 457 36.65 10.78 -21.92
CA TRP A 457 36.68 10.21 -20.57
C TRP A 457 36.30 11.20 -19.46
N ASP A 458 36.71 12.47 -19.55
CA ASP A 458 36.28 13.54 -18.64
C ASP A 458 34.74 13.65 -18.59
N ARG A 459 34.09 13.63 -19.75
CA ARG A 459 32.64 13.65 -19.86
C ARG A 459 31.98 12.36 -19.39
N GLN A 460 32.65 11.21 -19.51
CA GLN A 460 32.16 9.95 -18.96
C GLN A 460 32.11 9.98 -17.44
N ASN A 461 33.15 10.52 -16.78
CA ASN A 461 33.18 10.65 -15.32
C ASN A 461 31.99 11.46 -14.81
N ILE A 462 31.74 12.63 -15.40
CA ILE A 462 30.60 13.49 -15.06
C ILE A 462 29.27 12.76 -15.30
N ALA A 463 29.09 12.13 -16.46
CA ALA A 463 27.84 11.45 -16.82
C ALA A 463 27.51 10.27 -15.89
N LEU A 464 28.54 9.57 -15.41
CA LEU A 464 28.42 8.39 -14.57
C LEU A 464 28.52 8.70 -13.06
N GLY A 465 28.85 9.95 -12.70
CA GLY A 465 28.86 10.46 -11.32
C GLY A 465 30.12 10.09 -10.53
N PHE A 466 31.27 9.99 -11.21
CA PHE A 466 32.58 9.76 -10.62
C PHE A 466 33.33 11.04 -10.23
N GLU A 467 32.75 12.20 -10.55
CA GLU A 467 33.21 13.55 -10.20
C GLU A 467 32.10 14.32 -9.47
#